data_AF-A0A3D3KVY5-F1
#
_entry.id   AF-A0A3D3KVY5-F1
#
_cell.length_a   1.000
_cell.length_b   1.000
_cell.length_c   1.000
_cell.angle_alpha   90.00
_cell.angle_beta   90.00
_cell.angle_gamma   90.00
#
_symmetry.space_group_name_H-M   'P 1'
#
loop_
_entity.id
_entity.type
_entity.pdbx_description
1 polymer ?
#
loop_
_entity_poly.entity_id
_entity_poly.type
_entity_poly.pdbx_seq_one_letter_code
_entity_poly.pdbx_strand_id
1 'polypeptide(L)'
;MDWVSWFEAPEYGFARQVLQRGVAALYFVAFLSSLNQFPALLGQRGLLPVPDYLEGFSARRRPTLFRWRYSDRLLRGVCATGLSISALLVGGVAQLGPPWVPLIAFLALWLLYMSIVNVGQTFYGFGWEMLLLEAGFTVAFLGSDQTEPPRTILILLAWLVFRLEFGAGMIKIRGGREWRD
;
A
#
# COMPACT_ATOMS: atom_id res chain seq x y z
N MET A 1 20.79 30.32 12.25
CA MET A 1 20.66 29.28 11.21
C MET A 1 19.74 28.23 11.80
N ASP A 2 18.48 28.26 11.40
CA ASP A 2 17.49 27.32 11.94
C ASP A 2 17.68 25.96 11.28
N TRP A 3 18.25 25.03 12.02
CA TRP A 3 18.56 23.68 11.54
C TRP A 3 17.32 22.90 11.07
N VAL A 4 16.13 23.29 11.53
CA VAL A 4 14.85 22.66 11.18
C VAL A 4 14.47 22.93 9.72
N SER A 5 14.79 24.10 9.17
CA SER A 5 14.44 24.46 7.78
C SER A 5 15.14 23.59 6.72
N TRP A 6 16.22 22.89 7.10
CA TRP A 6 16.88 21.91 6.22
C TRP A 6 16.04 20.65 5.99
N PHE A 7 15.09 20.36 6.88
CA PHE A 7 14.19 19.21 6.78
C PHE A 7 12.86 19.54 6.13
N GLU A 8 12.58 20.82 5.93
CA GLU A 8 11.37 21.31 5.28
C GLU A 8 11.59 21.49 3.78
N ALA A 9 10.53 21.30 3.00
CA ALA A 9 10.55 21.35 1.55
C ALA A 9 9.30 22.09 1.04
N PRO A 10 9.15 23.39 1.36
CA PRO A 10 7.94 24.17 1.08
C PRO A 10 7.57 24.19 -0.41
N GLU A 11 8.58 24.20 -1.29
CA GLU A 11 8.43 24.17 -2.74
C GLU A 11 7.84 22.85 -3.28
N TYR A 12 7.77 21.80 -2.46
CA TYR A 12 7.27 20.47 -2.84
C TYR A 12 5.80 20.21 -2.44
N GLY A 13 5.04 21.24 -2.06
CA GLY A 13 3.63 21.09 -1.69
C GLY A 13 2.78 20.40 -2.79
N PHE A 14 3.01 20.75 -4.06
CA PHE A 14 2.35 20.09 -5.19
C PHE A 14 2.77 18.62 -5.34
N ALA A 15 4.07 18.32 -5.19
CA ALA A 15 4.57 16.96 -5.26
C ALA A 15 3.94 16.07 -4.17
N ARG A 16 3.80 16.58 -2.93
CA ARG A 16 3.07 15.87 -1.87
C ARG A 16 1.65 15.50 -2.31
N GLN A 17 0.91 16.45 -2.86
CA GLN A 17 -0.49 16.22 -3.27
C GLN A 17 -0.58 15.15 -4.35
N VAL A 18 0.30 15.20 -5.36
CA VAL A 18 0.39 14.18 -6.40
C VAL A 18 0.72 12.81 -5.82
N LEU A 19 1.72 12.72 -4.93
CA LEU A 19 2.16 11.47 -4.33
C LEU A 19 1.08 10.85 -3.43
N GLN A 20 0.50 11.63 -2.52
CA GLN A 20 -0.56 11.14 -1.63
C GLN A 20 -1.81 10.73 -2.44
N ARG A 21 -2.33 11.59 -3.31
CA ARG A 21 -3.55 11.28 -4.08
C ARG A 21 -3.32 10.15 -5.09
N GLY A 22 -2.16 10.12 -5.74
CA GLY A 22 -1.78 9.06 -6.68
C GLY A 22 -1.68 7.70 -5.98
N VAL A 23 -0.98 7.61 -4.85
CA VAL A 23 -0.90 6.37 -4.07
C VAL A 23 -2.27 5.96 -3.53
N ALA A 24 -3.09 6.91 -3.07
CA ALA A 24 -4.46 6.62 -2.64
C ALA A 24 -5.33 6.08 -3.79
N ALA A 25 -5.19 6.61 -5.00
CA ALA A 25 -5.88 6.09 -6.19
C ALA A 25 -5.44 4.65 -6.53
N LEU A 26 -4.15 4.33 -6.38
CA LEU A 26 -3.66 2.96 -6.54
C LEU A 26 -4.24 2.03 -5.48
N TYR A 27 -4.34 2.45 -4.22
CA TYR A 27 -5.06 1.70 -3.18
C TYR A 27 -6.53 1.48 -3.55
N PHE A 28 -7.22 2.50 -4.05
CA PHE A 28 -8.61 2.38 -4.47
C PHE A 28 -8.77 1.29 -5.55
N VAL A 29 -7.93 1.34 -6.58
CA VAL A 29 -7.91 0.31 -7.64
C VAL A 29 -7.58 -1.08 -7.08
N ALA A 30 -6.60 -1.17 -6.17
CA ALA A 30 -6.21 -2.43 -5.55
C ALA A 30 -7.34 -3.04 -4.71
N PHE A 31 -8.06 -2.25 -3.91
CA PHE A 31 -9.21 -2.72 -3.14
C PHE A 31 -10.40 -3.06 -4.04
N LEU A 32 -10.64 -2.31 -5.11
CA LEU A 32 -11.67 -2.62 -6.10
C LEU A 32 -11.37 -3.94 -6.82
N SER A 33 -10.12 -4.14 -7.23
CA SER A 33 -9.65 -5.40 -7.82
C SER A 33 -9.84 -6.55 -6.83
N SER A 34 -9.40 -6.37 -5.58
CA SER A 34 -9.56 -7.37 -4.51
C SER A 34 -11.03 -7.70 -4.26
N LEU A 35 -11.92 -6.70 -4.22
CA LEU A 35 -13.35 -6.92 -4.01
C LEU A 35 -13.99 -7.81 -5.08
N ASN A 36 -13.58 -7.62 -6.34
CA ASN A 36 -14.16 -8.32 -7.49
C ASN A 36 -13.53 -9.69 -7.75
N GLN A 37 -12.20 -9.82 -7.58
CA GLN A 37 -11.46 -11.01 -8.00
C GLN A 37 -11.11 -11.93 -6.83
N PHE A 38 -10.78 -11.39 -5.66
CA PHE A 38 -10.30 -12.19 -4.53
C PHE A 38 -11.28 -13.28 -4.11
N PRO A 39 -12.61 -13.08 -4.02
CA PRO A 39 -13.54 -14.15 -3.63
C PRO A 39 -13.49 -15.37 -4.55
N ALA A 40 -13.29 -15.17 -5.86
CA ALA A 40 -13.20 -16.27 -6.82
C ALA A 40 -11.84 -16.99 -6.75
N LEU A 41 -10.76 -16.25 -6.49
CA LEU A 41 -9.41 -16.81 -6.45
C LEU A 41 -9.11 -17.49 -5.10
N LEU A 42 -9.45 -16.84 -4.01
CA LEU A 42 -8.94 -17.10 -2.66
C LEU A 42 -10.05 -17.10 -1.59
N GLY A 43 -11.31 -16.89 -1.99
CA GLY A 43 -12.45 -16.91 -1.08
C GLY A 43 -12.69 -18.26 -0.41
N GLN A 44 -13.73 -18.37 0.41
CA GLN A 44 -14.07 -19.62 1.10
C GLN A 44 -14.32 -20.80 0.14
N ARG A 45 -14.69 -20.50 -1.11
CA ARG A 45 -14.91 -21.47 -2.20
C ARG A 45 -14.08 -21.12 -3.44
N GLY A 46 -12.96 -20.41 -3.24
CA GLY A 46 -12.07 -20.01 -4.31
C GLY A 46 -11.19 -21.16 -4.80
N LEU A 47 -10.35 -20.87 -5.80
CA LEU A 47 -9.38 -21.82 -6.34
C LEU A 47 -8.34 -22.27 -5.30
N LEU A 48 -7.91 -21.34 -4.44
CA LEU A 48 -6.97 -21.56 -3.35
C LEU A 48 -7.55 -21.01 -2.03
N PRO A 49 -8.45 -21.74 -1.36
CA PRO A 49 -9.20 -21.20 -0.22
C PRO A 49 -8.30 -20.70 0.93
N VAL A 50 -8.52 -19.46 1.36
CA VAL A 50 -7.83 -18.87 2.52
C VAL A 50 -8.05 -19.64 3.83
N PRO A 51 -9.25 -20.19 4.14
CA PRO A 51 -9.44 -21.00 5.35
C PRO A 51 -8.41 -22.13 5.48
N ASP A 52 -8.23 -22.91 4.42
CA ASP A 52 -7.30 -24.05 4.38
C ASP A 52 -5.85 -23.56 4.53
N TYR A 53 -5.52 -22.42 3.92
CA TYR A 53 -4.20 -21.81 4.05
C TYR A 53 -3.89 -21.34 5.48
N LEU A 54 -4.91 -20.89 6.23
CA LEU A 54 -4.76 -20.41 7.60
C LEU A 54 -4.53 -21.54 8.61
N GLU A 55 -4.93 -22.79 8.31
CA GLU A 55 -4.72 -23.95 9.19
C GLU A 55 -3.22 -24.27 9.38
N GLY A 56 -2.40 -24.06 8.35
CA GLY A 56 -0.95 -24.23 8.39
C GLY A 56 -0.16 -22.97 8.78
N PHE A 57 -0.83 -21.88 9.15
CA PHE A 57 -0.24 -20.55 9.18
C PHE A 57 0.49 -20.23 10.49
N SER A 58 1.80 -19.99 10.41
CA SER A 58 2.56 -19.45 11.56
C SER A 58 2.30 -17.96 11.73
N ALA A 59 1.44 -17.62 12.70
CA ALA A 59 1.01 -16.25 12.99
C ALA A 59 2.16 -15.26 13.28
N ARG A 60 3.34 -15.75 13.67
CA ARG A 60 4.49 -14.90 14.06
C ARG A 60 5.22 -14.29 12.86
N ARG A 61 4.98 -14.78 11.64
CA ARG A 61 5.73 -14.36 10.44
C ARG A 61 4.96 -13.43 9.51
N ARG A 62 3.64 -13.33 9.61
CA ARG A 62 2.80 -12.64 8.62
C ARG A 62 1.57 -11.98 9.27
N PRO A 63 1.59 -10.65 9.52
CA PRO A 63 0.49 -9.96 10.19
C PRO A 63 -0.75 -9.84 9.30
N THR A 64 -1.90 -10.37 9.72
CA THR A 64 -3.18 -10.23 9.00
C THR A 64 -4.36 -10.21 9.95
N LEU A 65 -5.39 -9.40 9.64
CA LEU A 65 -6.68 -9.40 10.33
C LEU A 65 -7.43 -10.74 10.16
N PHE A 66 -7.24 -11.44 9.05
CA PHE A 66 -7.98 -12.66 8.72
C PHE A 66 -7.62 -13.88 9.58
N ARG A 67 -6.55 -13.80 10.37
CA ARG A 67 -6.12 -14.90 11.26
C ARG A 67 -7.16 -15.27 12.31
N TRP A 68 -7.94 -14.30 12.79
CA TRP A 68 -8.91 -14.52 13.86
C TRP A 68 -10.17 -15.20 13.33
N ARG A 69 -10.56 -14.81 12.11
CA ARG A 69 -11.67 -15.38 11.37
C ARG A 69 -11.56 -14.90 9.92
N TYR A 70 -11.55 -15.84 8.98
CA TYR A 70 -11.76 -15.51 7.58
C TYR A 70 -13.22 -15.72 7.19
N SER A 71 -13.78 -14.77 6.45
CA SER A 71 -15.03 -14.93 5.71
C SER A 71 -15.06 -13.97 4.54
N ASP A 72 -15.74 -14.34 3.46
CA ASP A 72 -15.86 -13.45 2.29
C ASP A 72 -16.62 -12.16 2.64
N ARG A 73 -17.49 -12.19 3.64
CA ARG A 73 -18.16 -10.99 4.16
C ARG A 73 -17.17 -10.03 4.84
N LEU A 74 -16.26 -10.55 5.67
CA LEU A 74 -15.23 -9.75 6.31
C LEU A 74 -14.28 -9.15 5.27
N LEU A 75 -13.86 -9.94 4.27
CA LEU A 75 -13.05 -9.45 3.15
C LEU A 75 -13.75 -8.30 2.42
N ARG A 76 -15.04 -8.44 2.07
CA ARG A 76 -15.80 -7.37 1.43
C ARG A 76 -15.90 -6.13 2.30
N GLY A 77 -16.06 -6.29 3.62
CA GLY A 77 -16.03 -5.17 4.58
C GLY A 77 -14.68 -4.45 4.62
N VAL A 78 -13.58 -5.21 4.62
CA VAL A 78 -12.21 -4.68 4.52
C VAL A 78 -12.03 -3.90 3.22
N CYS A 79 -12.42 -4.47 2.07
CA CYS A 79 -12.33 -3.79 0.78
C CYS A 79 -13.20 -2.55 0.70
N ALA A 80 -14.45 -2.60 1.18
CA ALA A 80 -15.35 -1.44 1.20
C ALA A 80 -14.79 -0.31 2.07
N THR A 81 -14.26 -0.64 3.25
CA THR A 81 -13.60 0.34 4.13
C THR A 81 -12.38 0.96 3.44
N GLY A 82 -11.53 0.13 2.82
CA GLY A 82 -10.37 0.59 2.05
C GLY A 82 -10.76 1.50 0.88
N LEU A 83 -11.82 1.16 0.13
CA LEU A 83 -12.37 1.98 -0.94
C LEU A 83 -12.86 3.33 -0.42
N SER A 84 -13.58 3.37 0.70
CA SER A 84 -14.07 4.62 1.28
C SER A 84 -12.92 5.53 1.72
N ILE A 85 -11.94 4.98 2.46
CA ILE A 85 -10.79 5.77 2.94
C ILE A 85 -9.94 6.28 1.76
N SER A 86 -9.66 5.43 0.77
CA SER A 86 -8.91 5.83 -0.41
C SER A 86 -9.63 6.90 -1.24
N ALA A 87 -10.95 6.79 -1.43
CA ALA A 87 -11.73 7.82 -2.13
C ALA A 87 -11.67 9.19 -1.43
N LEU A 88 -11.74 9.21 -0.09
CA LEU A 88 -11.61 10.45 0.69
C LEU A 88 -10.20 11.06 0.56
N LEU A 89 -9.15 10.24 0.54
CA LEU A 89 -7.76 10.68 0.33
C LEU A 89 -7.52 11.19 -1.08
N VAL A 90 -8.11 10.56 -2.11
CA VAL A 90 -8.06 11.05 -3.50
C VAL A 90 -8.76 12.40 -3.62
N GLY A 91 -9.92 12.53 -2.98
CA GLY A 91 -10.67 13.80 -2.90
C GLY A 91 -9.93 14.91 -2.18
N GLY A 92 -8.91 14.58 -1.36
CA GLY A 92 -8.14 15.56 -0.60
C GLY A 92 -8.73 15.88 0.78
N VAL A 93 -9.80 15.19 1.19
CA VAL A 93 -10.56 15.53 2.41
C VAL A 93 -9.69 15.38 3.66
N ALA A 94 -8.91 14.31 3.74
CA ALA A 94 -8.01 14.06 4.87
C ALA A 94 -6.86 15.09 4.93
N GLN A 95 -6.39 15.58 3.79
CA GLN A 95 -5.28 16.51 3.65
C GLN A 95 -5.63 17.94 4.10
N LEU A 96 -6.92 18.30 4.13
CA LEU A 96 -7.41 19.56 4.69
C LEU A 96 -7.31 19.59 6.23
N GLY A 97 -7.29 18.42 6.87
CA GLY A 97 -7.24 18.28 8.32
C GLY A 97 -5.83 18.39 8.92
N PRO A 98 -5.69 18.16 10.23
CA PRO A 98 -4.40 18.05 10.90
C PRO A 98 -3.52 16.95 10.28
N PRO A 99 -2.18 17.05 10.38
CA PRO A 99 -1.24 16.12 9.74
C PRO A 99 -1.36 14.66 10.20
N TRP A 100 -1.92 14.42 11.39
CA TRP A 100 -2.17 13.06 11.89
C TRP A 100 -3.36 12.37 11.18
N VAL A 101 -4.27 13.12 10.53
CA VAL A 101 -5.41 12.55 9.80
C VAL A 101 -4.97 11.76 8.57
N PRO A 102 -4.20 12.32 7.61
CA PRO A 102 -3.70 11.55 6.48
C PRO A 102 -2.76 10.42 6.93
N LEU A 103 -1.97 10.63 7.99
CA LEU A 103 -1.14 9.58 8.58
C LEU A 103 -1.98 8.36 9.00
N ILE A 104 -3.00 8.56 9.83
CA ILE A 104 -3.87 7.46 10.28
C ILE A 104 -4.60 6.82 9.09
N ALA A 105 -5.08 7.63 8.14
CA ALA A 105 -5.79 7.13 6.96
C ALA A 105 -4.90 6.21 6.10
N PHE A 106 -3.66 6.61 5.80
CA PHE A 106 -2.71 5.78 5.06
C PHE A 106 -2.26 4.55 5.85
N LEU A 107 -2.02 4.67 7.15
CA LEU A 107 -1.68 3.50 7.99
C LEU A 107 -2.85 2.51 8.08
N ALA A 108 -4.09 2.99 8.07
CA ALA A 108 -5.27 2.15 7.98
C ALA A 108 -5.32 1.42 6.62
N LEU A 109 -5.14 2.13 5.49
CA LEU A 109 -5.06 1.50 4.16
C LEU A 109 -3.95 0.44 4.12
N TRP A 110 -2.76 0.77 4.64
CA TRP A 110 -1.61 -0.12 4.72
C TRP A 110 -1.97 -1.39 5.50
N LEU A 111 -2.55 -1.27 6.70
CA LEU A 111 -2.90 -2.43 7.53
C LEU A 111 -4.00 -3.29 6.90
N LEU A 112 -5.03 -2.67 6.32
CA LEU A 112 -6.12 -3.37 5.64
C LEU A 112 -5.59 -4.13 4.42
N TYR A 113 -4.76 -3.50 3.59
CA TYR A 113 -4.22 -4.14 2.40
C TYR A 113 -3.17 -5.19 2.73
N MET A 114 -2.30 -4.93 3.73
CA MET A 114 -1.33 -5.92 4.24
C MET A 114 -2.03 -7.19 4.74
N SER A 115 -3.24 -7.04 5.29
CA SER A 115 -4.05 -8.20 5.69
C SER A 115 -4.46 -9.06 4.50
N ILE A 116 -4.80 -8.45 3.36
CA ILE A 116 -5.13 -9.15 2.10
C ILE A 116 -3.88 -9.79 1.50
N VAL A 117 -2.80 -9.03 1.35
CA VAL A 117 -1.54 -9.50 0.74
C VAL A 117 -0.98 -10.72 1.48
N ASN A 118 -1.01 -10.73 2.82
CA ASN A 118 -0.47 -11.85 3.61
C ASN A 118 -1.24 -13.18 3.46
N VAL A 119 -2.49 -13.13 3.00
CA VAL A 119 -3.29 -14.33 2.67
C VAL A 119 -3.46 -14.53 1.16
N GLY A 120 -2.82 -13.68 0.35
CA GLY A 120 -2.98 -13.63 -1.10
C GLY A 120 -2.28 -14.76 -1.89
N GLN A 121 -1.52 -15.62 -1.19
CA GLN A 121 -0.83 -16.79 -1.75
C GLN A 121 -0.11 -16.47 -3.07
N THR A 122 -0.22 -17.33 -4.09
CA THR A 122 0.45 -17.18 -5.39
C THR A 122 -0.03 -15.96 -6.17
N PHE A 123 -1.30 -15.58 -6.04
CA PHE A 123 -1.88 -14.47 -6.82
C PHE A 123 -1.36 -13.10 -6.37
N TYR A 124 -0.89 -12.97 -5.13
CA TYR A 124 -0.28 -11.76 -4.57
C TYR A 124 1.23 -11.93 -4.33
N GLY A 125 1.85 -12.92 -4.98
CA GLY A 125 3.27 -13.23 -4.84
C GLY A 125 4.20 -12.31 -5.63
N PHE A 126 3.66 -11.40 -6.43
CA PHE A 126 4.44 -10.45 -7.21
C PHE A 126 4.89 -9.25 -6.37
N GLY A 127 5.90 -8.52 -6.85
CA GLY A 127 6.49 -7.40 -6.10
C GLY A 127 5.61 -6.15 -6.01
N TRP A 128 4.53 -6.08 -6.80
CA TRP A 128 3.71 -4.87 -6.93
C TRP A 128 2.88 -4.57 -5.68
N GLU A 129 2.35 -5.62 -5.06
CA GLU A 129 1.57 -5.55 -3.83
C GLU A 129 2.43 -5.01 -2.67
N MET A 130 3.67 -5.51 -2.58
CA MET A 130 4.66 -5.06 -1.60
C MET A 130 5.10 -3.63 -1.87
N LEU A 131 5.30 -3.26 -3.13
CA LEU A 131 5.62 -1.89 -3.53
C LEU A 131 4.52 -0.90 -3.11
N LEU A 132 3.24 -1.25 -3.30
CA LEU A 132 2.12 -0.41 -2.88
C LEU A 132 2.07 -0.24 -1.35
N LEU A 133 2.41 -1.29 -0.60
CA LEU A 133 2.53 -1.22 0.86
C LEU A 133 3.68 -0.31 1.29
N GLU A 134 4.86 -0.45 0.70
CA GLU A 134 6.01 0.42 0.98
C GLU A 134 5.71 1.88 0.64
N ALA A 135 5.12 2.13 -0.54
CA ALA A 135 4.72 3.47 -0.97
C ALA A 135 3.67 4.07 -0.03
N GLY A 136 2.60 3.32 0.28
CA GLY A 136 1.54 3.71 1.20
C GLY A 136 2.03 4.06 2.60
N PHE A 137 2.89 3.22 3.16
CA PHE A 137 3.53 3.48 4.44
C PHE A 137 4.36 4.76 4.39
N THR A 138 5.15 4.95 3.34
CA THR A 138 6.04 6.11 3.22
C THR A 138 5.26 7.42 3.07
N VAL A 139 4.24 7.47 2.19
CA VAL A 139 3.43 8.69 1.98
C VAL A 139 2.57 9.08 3.18
N ALA A 140 2.32 8.15 4.11
CA ALA A 140 1.62 8.42 5.37
C ALA A 140 2.31 9.52 6.19
N PHE A 141 3.63 9.65 6.05
CA PHE A 141 4.46 10.60 6.79
C PHE A 141 4.66 11.94 6.08
N LEU A 142 4.02 12.19 4.92
CA LEU A 142 4.15 13.47 4.20
C LEU A 142 3.36 14.65 4.83
N GLY A 143 2.57 14.38 5.87
CA GLY A 143 1.79 15.41 6.57
C GLY A 143 0.54 15.86 5.81
N SER A 144 0.06 17.06 6.13
CA SER A 144 -1.15 17.67 5.55
C SER A 144 -0.90 19.11 5.09
N ASP A 145 -1.94 19.79 4.58
CA ASP A 145 -1.84 21.17 4.11
C ASP A 145 -1.51 22.20 5.20
N GLN A 146 -1.54 21.79 6.47
CA GLN A 146 -1.18 22.64 7.61
C GLN A 146 0.32 22.61 7.95
N THR A 147 1.10 21.73 7.31
CA THR A 147 2.54 21.56 7.57
C THR A 147 3.31 21.52 6.28
N GLU A 148 4.57 21.94 6.29
CA GLU A 148 5.45 21.79 5.13
C GLU A 148 5.78 20.30 4.88
N PRO A 149 5.94 19.88 3.60
CA PRO A 149 6.35 18.52 3.31
C PRO A 149 7.74 18.22 3.89
N PRO A 150 7.93 17.08 4.58
CA PRO A 150 9.23 16.70 5.10
C PRO A 150 10.14 16.18 3.97
N ARG A 151 11.29 16.85 3.80
CA ARG A 151 12.31 16.52 2.78
C ARG A 151 12.80 15.08 2.89
N THR A 152 12.93 14.57 4.12
CA THR A 152 13.38 13.19 4.38
C THR A 152 12.46 12.16 3.74
N ILE A 153 11.14 12.36 3.84
CA ILE A 153 10.16 11.44 3.27
C ILE A 153 10.16 11.53 1.74
N LEU A 154 10.35 12.73 1.18
CA LEU A 154 10.53 12.89 -0.27
C LEU A 154 11.76 12.14 -0.79
N ILE A 155 12.89 12.18 -0.06
CA ILE A 155 14.10 11.42 -0.39
C ILE A 155 13.82 9.91 -0.32
N LEU A 156 13.08 9.43 0.70
CA LEU A 156 12.70 8.02 0.79
C LEU A 156 11.81 7.57 -0.38
N LEU A 157 10.92 8.43 -0.85
CA LEU A 157 10.10 8.16 -2.04
C LEU A 157 10.96 8.13 -3.31
N ALA A 158 11.88 9.07 -3.47
CA ALA A 158 12.84 9.05 -4.58
C ALA A 158 13.71 7.77 -4.55
N TRP A 159 14.14 7.35 -3.35
CA TRP A 159 14.86 6.09 -3.16
C TRP A 159 14.01 4.87 -3.52
N LEU A 160 12.72 4.86 -3.17
CA LEU A 160 11.79 3.79 -3.54
C LEU A 160 11.65 3.68 -5.06
N VAL A 161 11.48 4.80 -5.77
CA VAL A 161 11.43 4.83 -7.24
C VAL A 161 12.77 4.37 -7.85
N PHE A 162 13.89 4.85 -7.31
CA PHE A 162 15.21 4.39 -7.75
C PHE A 162 15.36 2.88 -7.62
N ARG A 163 15.03 2.30 -6.45
CA ARG A 163 15.10 0.85 -6.23
C ARG A 163 14.22 0.07 -7.21
N LEU A 164 13.04 0.58 -7.54
CA LEU A 164 12.13 -0.03 -8.50
C LEU A 164 12.77 -0.10 -9.90
N GLU A 165 13.18 1.04 -10.43
CA GLU A 165 13.73 1.15 -11.79
C GLU A 165 15.08 0.44 -11.92
N PHE A 166 15.96 0.65 -10.94
CA PHE A 166 17.27 0.00 -10.90
C PHE A 166 17.13 -1.51 -10.74
N GLY A 167 16.24 -1.97 -9.85
CA GLY A 167 15.94 -3.39 -9.65
C GLY A 167 15.45 -4.08 -10.92
N ALA A 168 14.52 -3.43 -11.64
CA ALA A 168 14.04 -3.92 -12.93
C ALA A 168 15.17 -4.02 -13.98
N GLY A 169 16.08 -3.03 -14.02
CA GLY A 169 17.26 -3.05 -14.88
C GLY A 169 18.22 -4.20 -14.55
N MET A 170 18.52 -4.42 -13.26
CA MET A 170 19.41 -5.50 -12.83
C MET A 170 18.89 -6.89 -13.20
N ILE A 171 17.58 -7.13 -13.13
CA ILE A 171 16.97 -8.41 -13.54
C ILE A 171 17.21 -8.66 -15.03
N LYS A 172 17.11 -7.64 -15.87
CA LYS A 172 17.38 -7.75 -17.31
C LYS A 172 18.85 -8.02 -17.59
N ILE A 173 19.76 -7.31 -16.91
CA ILE A 173 21.21 -7.49 -17.06
C ILE A 173 21.65 -8.90 -16.63
N ARG A 174 20.99 -9.49 -15.61
CA ARG A 174 21.28 -10.85 -15.14
C ARG A 174 21.13 -11.90 -16.24
N GLY A 175 20.31 -11.66 -17.28
CA GLY A 175 20.23 -12.50 -18.46
C GLY A 175 19.81 -13.95 -18.15
N GLY A 176 18.78 -14.11 -17.33
CA GLY A 176 18.21 -15.42 -16.97
C GLY A 176 17.77 -16.25 -18.18
N ARG A 177 17.68 -17.57 -18.00
CA ARG A 177 17.33 -18.51 -19.08
C ARG A 177 15.91 -18.25 -19.62
N GLU A 178 15.03 -17.81 -18.74
CA GLU A 178 13.67 -17.37 -19.03
C GLU A 178 13.56 -16.24 -20.09
N TRP A 179 14.66 -15.59 -20.47
CA TRP A 179 14.71 -14.56 -21.51
C TRP A 179 15.29 -15.05 -22.85
N ARG A 180 15.77 -16.31 -22.91
CA ARG A 180 16.44 -16.89 -24.08
C ARG A 180 15.68 -18.06 -24.71
N ASP A 181 14.77 -18.66 -23.95
CA ASP A 181 13.88 -19.75 -24.35
C ASP A 181 12.45 -19.21 -24.56
#